data_AF-A0A533TU18-F1
#
_entry.id   AF-A0A533TU18-F1
#
_cell.length_a   1.000
_cell.length_b   1.000
_cell.length_c   1.000
_cell.angle_alpha   90.00
_cell.angle_beta   90.00
_cell.angle_gamma   90.00
#
_symmetry.space_group_name_H-M   'P 1'
#
loop_
_entity.id
_entity.type
_entity.pdbx_description
1 polymer ?
#
loop_
_entity_poly.entity_id
_entity_poly.type
_entity_poly.pdbx_seq_one_letter_code
_entity_poly.pdbx_strand_id
1 'polypeptide(L)'
;MNLREAYKKKAEAELELAQARLVEFRAKSKNFSAEANLHYAKRLDDFEHGITTAKGKLKELGEAGEDAWEKLKDGVESALRSSSKTLHEIAEKLKD
;
A
#
# COMPACT_ATOMS: atom_id res chain seq x y z
N MET A 1 -13.35 -21.74 -5.99
CA MET A 1 -12.30 -20.73 -5.77
C MET A 1 -10.97 -21.40 -5.97
N ASN A 2 -10.21 -20.93 -6.96
CA ASN A 2 -8.80 -21.27 -7.13
C ASN A 2 -7.96 -20.45 -6.12
N LEU A 3 -6.81 -20.99 -5.68
CA LEU A 3 -5.78 -20.29 -4.90
C LEU A 3 -5.47 -18.87 -5.44
N ARG A 4 -5.51 -18.69 -6.76
CA ARG A 4 -5.26 -17.39 -7.41
C ARG A 4 -6.35 -16.36 -7.12
N GLU A 5 -7.61 -16.77 -7.20
CA GLU A 5 -8.74 -15.90 -6.88
C GLU A 5 -8.75 -15.53 -5.40
N ALA A 6 -8.42 -16.50 -4.53
CA ALA A 6 -8.30 -16.28 -3.09
C ALA A 6 -7.17 -15.27 -2.78
N TYR A 7 -6.01 -15.43 -3.44
CA TYR A 7 -4.90 -14.49 -3.32
C TYR A 7 -5.29 -13.09 -3.81
N LYS A 8 -5.94 -12.99 -4.98
CA LYS A 8 -6.38 -11.70 -5.54
C LYS A 8 -7.31 -10.97 -4.58
N LYS A 9 -8.34 -11.65 -4.05
CA LYS A 9 -9.26 -11.07 -3.07
C LYS A 9 -8.55 -10.61 -1.79
N LYS A 10 -7.58 -11.40 -1.31
CA LYS A 10 -6.77 -11.02 -0.13
C LYS A 10 -5.97 -9.75 -0.42
N ALA A 11 -5.25 -9.70 -1.53
CA ALA A 11 -4.45 -8.54 -1.92
C ALA A 11 -5.32 -7.29 -2.16
N GLU A 12 -6.51 -7.44 -2.76
CA GLU A 12 -7.49 -6.36 -2.92
C GLU A 12 -7.92 -5.80 -1.55
N ALA A 13 -8.23 -6.67 -0.59
CA ALA A 13 -8.60 -6.27 0.76
C ALA A 13 -7.44 -5.57 1.51
N GLU A 14 -6.21 -6.06 1.37
CA GLU A 14 -5.02 -5.42 1.96
C GLU A 14 -4.77 -4.02 1.37
N LEU A 15 -4.97 -3.84 0.06
CA LEU A 15 -4.87 -2.54 -0.59
C LEU A 15 -5.98 -1.57 -0.15
N GLU A 16 -7.21 -2.05 0.02
CA GLU A 16 -8.32 -1.24 0.52
C GLU A 16 -8.04 -0.75 1.95
N LEU A 17 -7.56 -1.64 2.82
CA LEU A 17 -7.12 -1.29 4.17
C LEU A 17 -5.96 -0.27 4.17
N ALA A 18 -4.98 -0.46 3.28
CA ALA A 18 -3.88 0.48 3.13
C ALA A 18 -4.37 1.88 2.72
N GLN A 19 -5.33 1.94 1.78
CA GLN A 19 -5.93 3.19 1.33
C GLN A 19 -6.76 3.86 2.44
N ALA A 20 -7.51 3.10 3.23
CA ALA A 20 -8.23 3.64 4.39
C ALA A 20 -7.27 4.26 5.42
N ARG A 21 -6.13 3.59 5.69
CA ARG A 21 -5.08 4.13 6.59
C ARG A 21 -4.43 5.40 6.04
N LEU A 22 -4.20 5.47 4.71
CA LEU A 22 -3.69 6.69 4.07
C LEU A 22 -4.62 7.89 4.34
N VAL A 23 -5.93 7.69 4.20
CA VAL A 23 -6.93 8.73 4.45
C VAL A 23 -6.91 9.16 5.92
N GLU A 24 -6.86 8.19 6.85
CA GLU A 24 -6.73 8.47 8.28
C GLU A 24 -5.48 9.30 8.59
N PHE A 25 -4.32 8.92 8.04
CA PHE A 25 -3.06 9.60 8.29
C PHE A 25 -3.01 11.00 7.65
N ARG A 26 -3.56 11.18 6.44
CA ARG A 26 -3.76 12.52 5.86
C ARG A 26 -4.65 13.40 6.72
N ALA A 27 -5.67 12.85 7.37
CA ALA A 27 -6.52 13.61 8.28
C ALA A 27 -5.75 14.01 9.55
N LYS A 28 -4.99 13.07 10.15
CA LYS A 28 -4.18 13.32 11.35
C LYS A 28 -3.06 14.34 11.10
N SER A 29 -2.43 14.31 9.93
CA SER A 29 -1.32 15.23 9.61
C SER A 29 -1.74 16.70 9.57
N LYS A 30 -3.02 17.00 9.33
CA LYS A 30 -3.56 18.37 9.35
C LYS A 30 -3.43 19.04 10.73
N ASN A 31 -3.31 18.26 11.81
CA ASN A 31 -3.13 18.78 13.17
C ASN A 31 -1.65 18.97 13.55
N PHE A 32 -0.70 18.63 12.66
CA PHE A 32 0.72 18.78 12.93
C PHE A 32 1.22 20.19 12.62
N SER A 33 2.32 20.57 13.27
CA SER A 33 3.08 21.78 12.93
C SER A 33 3.53 21.76 11.47
N ALA A 34 3.67 22.93 10.85
CA ALA A 34 3.92 23.08 9.41
C ALA A 34 5.13 22.27 8.90
N GLU A 35 6.22 22.22 9.69
CA GLU A 35 7.44 21.48 9.35
C GLU A 35 7.23 19.96 9.40
N ALA A 36 6.56 19.47 10.45
CA ALA A 36 6.16 18.06 10.57
C ALA A 36 5.21 17.68 9.44
N ASN A 37 4.28 18.55 9.07
CA ASN A 37 3.31 18.33 8.01
C ASN A 37 3.98 18.18 6.64
N LEU A 38 5.04 18.95 6.34
CA LEU A 38 5.83 18.85 5.10
C LEU A 38 6.54 17.49 4.98
N HIS A 39 7.27 17.08 6.01
CA HIS A 39 7.95 15.78 6.03
C HIS A 39 6.95 14.62 5.95
N TYR A 40 5.83 14.76 6.67
CA TYR A 40 4.80 13.74 6.74
C TYR A 40 3.99 13.63 5.43
N ALA A 41 3.66 14.74 4.79
CA ALA A 41 2.99 14.78 3.50
C ALA A 41 3.80 14.04 2.42
N LYS A 42 5.13 14.23 2.38
CA LYS A 42 6.00 13.49 1.45
C LYS A 42 5.93 11.98 1.69
N ARG A 43 5.96 11.53 2.95
CA ARG A 43 5.87 10.10 3.30
C ARG A 43 4.51 9.50 2.94
N LEU A 44 3.43 10.26 3.08
CA LEU A 44 2.10 9.86 2.65
C LEU A 44 1.96 9.78 1.14
N ASP A 45 2.64 10.67 0.40
CA ASP A 45 2.68 10.65 -1.06
C ASP A 45 3.41 9.41 -1.59
N ASP A 46 4.59 9.10 -1.03
CA ASP A 46 5.32 7.85 -1.29
C ASP A 46 4.46 6.60 -1.01
N PHE A 47 3.70 6.64 0.09
CA PHE A 47 2.80 5.55 0.44
C PHE A 47 1.62 5.43 -0.54
N GLU A 48 1.01 6.54 -0.97
CA GLU A 48 -0.05 6.58 -1.99
C GLU A 48 0.46 6.03 -3.34
N HIS A 49 1.67 6.40 -3.73
CA HIS A 49 2.32 5.89 -4.94
C HIS A 49 2.57 4.37 -4.85
N GLY A 50 2.97 3.87 -3.67
CA GLY A 50 3.10 2.44 -3.39
C GLY A 50 1.79 1.67 -3.53
N ILE A 51 0.69 2.19 -2.96
CA ILE A 51 -0.66 1.60 -3.10
C ILE A 51 -1.07 1.56 -4.57
N THR A 52 -0.89 2.66 -5.30
CA THR A 52 -1.27 2.78 -6.71
C THR A 52 -0.50 1.79 -7.58
N THR A 53 0.82 1.68 -7.34
CA THR A 53 1.69 0.71 -8.01
C THR A 53 1.24 -0.73 -7.75
N ALA A 54 0.98 -1.07 -6.48
CA ALA A 54 0.54 -2.41 -6.11
C ALA A 54 -0.83 -2.75 -6.69
N LYS A 55 -1.75 -1.79 -6.78
CA LYS A 55 -3.06 -1.94 -7.45
C LYS A 55 -2.91 -2.18 -8.95
N GLY A 56 -2.00 -1.46 -9.61
CA GLY A 56 -1.64 -1.70 -11.01
C GLY A 56 -1.15 -3.12 -11.24
N LYS A 57 -0.14 -3.53 -10.46
CA LYS A 57 0.44 -4.89 -10.54
C LYS A 57 -0.59 -5.98 -10.24
N LEU A 58 -1.52 -5.76 -9.30
CA LEU A 58 -2.58 -6.71 -8.98
C LEU A 58 -3.60 -6.85 -10.12
N LYS A 59 -3.86 -5.77 -10.85
CA LYS A 59 -4.69 -5.81 -12.06
C LYS A 59 -3.99 -6.63 -13.15
N GLU A 60 -2.71 -6.34 -13.42
CA GLU A 60 -1.89 -7.10 -14.38
C GLU A 60 -1.80 -8.58 -14.00
N LEU A 61 -1.64 -8.90 -12.71
CA LEU A 61 -1.65 -10.27 -12.18
C LEU A 61 -2.97 -11.01 -12.46
N GLY A 62 -4.09 -10.31 -12.44
CA GLY A 62 -5.41 -10.86 -12.77
C GLY A 62 -5.61 -11.14 -14.25
N GLU A 63 -4.85 -10.46 -15.11
CA GLU A 63 -4.86 -10.62 -16.57
C GLU A 63 -3.76 -11.59 -17.04
N ALA A 64 -2.83 -11.96 -16.16
CA ALA A 64 -1.67 -12.79 -16.47
C ALA A 64 -2.00 -14.29 -16.63
N GLY A 65 -1.33 -14.92 -17.59
CA GLY A 65 -1.31 -16.38 -17.74
C GLY A 65 -0.53 -17.07 -16.61
N GLU A 66 -0.66 -18.39 -16.51
CA GLU A 66 -0.09 -19.20 -15.41
C GLU A 66 1.42 -19.00 -15.20
N ASP A 67 2.17 -18.87 -16.29
CA ASP A 67 3.63 -18.77 -16.26
C ASP A 67 4.15 -17.44 -15.70
N ALA A 68 3.40 -16.35 -15.91
CA ALA A 68 3.74 -15.02 -15.42
C ALA A 68 3.17 -14.73 -14.02
N TRP A 69 2.20 -15.52 -13.57
CA TRP A 69 1.44 -15.26 -12.35
C TRP A 69 2.32 -15.27 -11.09
N GLU A 70 3.21 -16.26 -10.92
CA GLU A 70 4.06 -16.32 -9.73
C GLU A 70 5.05 -15.15 -9.62
N LYS A 71 5.64 -14.72 -10.75
CA LYS A 71 6.55 -13.58 -10.79
C LYS A 71 5.84 -12.27 -10.46
N LEU A 72 4.64 -12.07 -11.02
CA LEU A 72 3.83 -10.88 -10.76
C LEU A 72 3.33 -10.86 -9.31
N LYS A 73 2.99 -12.02 -8.74
CA LYS A 73 2.58 -12.18 -7.34
C LYS A 73 3.70 -11.70 -6.39
N ASP A 74 4.93 -12.17 -6.59
CA ASP A 74 6.07 -11.72 -5.77
C ASP A 74 6.28 -10.19 -5.86
N GLY A 75 6.09 -9.62 -7.05
CA GLY A 75 6.13 -8.18 -7.28
C GLY A 75 5.04 -7.38 -6.54
N VAL A 76 3.85 -7.97 -6.33
CA VAL A 76 2.76 -7.41 -5.53
C VAL A 76 3.08 -7.53 -4.03
N GLU A 77 3.52 -8.71 -3.57
CA GLU A 77 3.88 -8.93 -2.16
C GLU A 77 5.01 -8.01 -1.70
N SER A 78 6.03 -7.83 -2.54
CA SER A 78 7.13 -6.91 -2.28
C SER A 78 6.67 -5.46 -2.18
N ALA A 79 5.76 -5.02 -3.06
CA ALA A 79 5.20 -3.67 -3.01
C ALA A 79 4.34 -3.43 -1.76
N LEU A 80 3.51 -4.41 -1.38
CA LEU A 80 2.70 -4.38 -0.16
C LEU A 80 3.58 -4.36 1.11
N ARG A 81 4.65 -5.16 1.13
CA ARG A 81 5.60 -5.20 2.26
C ARG A 81 6.33 -3.87 2.42
N SER A 82 6.77 -3.26 1.32
CA SER A 82 7.39 -1.93 1.33
C SER A 82 6.40 -0.88 1.87
N SER A 83 5.18 -0.88 1.35
CA SER A 83 4.11 0.04 1.75
C SER A 83 3.75 -0.11 3.24
N SER A 84 3.70 -1.35 3.74
CA SER A 84 3.47 -1.65 5.17
C SER A 84 4.60 -1.16 6.07
N LYS A 85 5.85 -1.24 5.62
CA LYS A 85 6.99 -0.69 6.35
C LYS A 85 6.89 0.83 6.45
N THR A 86 6.60 1.52 5.35
CA THR A 86 6.40 2.97 5.34
C THR A 86 5.26 3.38 6.29
N LEU A 87 4.12 2.66 6.26
CA LEU A 87 3.03 2.85 7.22
C LEU A 87 3.48 2.70 8.67
N HIS A 88 4.27 1.67 8.99
CA HIS A 88 4.75 1.43 10.35
C HIS A 88 5.61 2.58 10.83
N GLU A 89 6.58 3.02 10.01
CA GLU A 89 7.42 4.16 10.37
C GLU A 89 6.62 5.48 10.49
N ILE A 90 5.55 5.63 9.72
CA ILE A 90 4.63 6.76 9.83
C ILE A 90 3.86 6.70 11.17
N ALA A 91 3.39 5.51 11.55
CA ALA A 91 2.64 5.27 12.78
C ALA A 91 3.53 5.44 14.03
N GLU A 92 4.80 5.05 13.98
CA GLU A 92 5.75 5.28 15.07
C GLU A 92 5.99 6.78 15.28
N LYS A 93 6.22 7.56 14.22
CA LYS A 93 6.39 9.02 14.30
C LYS A 93 5.14 9.79 14.77
N LEU A 94 3.97 9.15 14.69
CA LEU A 94 2.69 9.70 15.16
C LEU A 94 2.48 9.54 16.67
N LYS A 95 3.27 8.66 17.30
CA LYS A 95 3.11 8.24 18.70
C LYS A 95 4.07 8.97 19.64
N ASP A 96 5.16 9.53 19.09
CA ASP A 96 6.03 10.54 19.70
C ASP A 96 5.41 11.94 19.58
#